data_AF-A0A024T832-F1
#
_entry.id   AF-A0A024T832-F1
#
_cell.length_a   1.000
_cell.length_b   1.000
_cell.length_c   1.000
_cell.angle_alpha   90.00
_cell.angle_beta   90.00
_cell.angle_gamma   90.00
#
_symmetry.space_group_name_H-M   'P 1'
#
loop_
_entity.id
_entity.type
_entity.pdbx_description
1 polymer ?
#
loop_
_entity_poly.entity_id
_entity_poly.type
_entity_poly.pdbx_seq_one_letter_code
_entity_poly.pdbx_strand_id
1 'polypeptide(L)'
;MIADMSIDSVRGQVLNSGASISDVSGELEASPHASIHIALAGPENNVAISPLDPVFFLHHNTLDLLHTIFYHCKVEPLGLTDEQKKTDARSFEGCRTGNGDVIGPTSPIMMRVESNAGTMDIHNDPLVGEFFRAVPN
;
A
#
# COMPACT_ATOMS: atom_id res chain seq x y z
N MET A 1 1.76 -14.48 -21.23
CA MET A 1 2.28 -13.80 -20.03
C MET A 1 2.61 -12.39 -20.47
N ILE A 2 2.07 -11.37 -19.80
CA ILE A 2 2.43 -9.98 -20.08
C ILE A 2 3.87 -9.82 -19.53
N ALA A 3 4.81 -9.34 -20.35
CA ALA A 3 6.25 -9.44 -20.07
C ALA A 3 6.69 -8.62 -18.83
N ASP A 4 5.93 -7.58 -18.53
CA ASP A 4 6.03 -6.71 -17.34
C ASP A 4 5.69 -7.43 -16.02
N MET A 5 5.02 -8.58 -16.06
CA MET A 5 4.67 -9.41 -14.90
C MET A 5 5.57 -10.64 -14.72
N SER A 6 6.69 -10.73 -15.46
CA SER A 6 7.65 -11.79 -15.22
C SER A 6 8.28 -11.66 -13.82
N ILE A 7 8.75 -12.78 -13.25
CA ILE A 7 9.39 -12.76 -11.93
C ILE A 7 10.61 -11.81 -11.89
N ASP A 8 11.35 -11.70 -13.00
CA ASP A 8 12.50 -10.78 -13.10
C ASP A 8 12.06 -9.32 -13.10
N SER A 9 10.94 -9.00 -13.77
CA SER A 9 10.35 -7.66 -13.76
C SER A 9 9.86 -7.28 -12.37
N VAL A 10 9.08 -8.15 -11.73
CA VAL A 10 8.59 -7.96 -10.35
C VAL A 10 9.74 -7.80 -9.37
N ARG A 11 10.79 -8.60 -9.50
CA ARG A 11 11.99 -8.45 -8.69
C ARG A 11 12.67 -7.10 -8.91
N GLY A 12 12.73 -6.63 -10.15
CA GLY A 12 13.24 -5.31 -10.50
C GLY A 12 12.44 -4.18 -9.82
N GLN A 13 11.12 -4.24 -9.93
CA GLN A 13 10.19 -3.28 -9.31
C GLN A 13 10.27 -3.26 -7.78
N VAL A 14 10.55 -4.40 -7.14
CA VAL A 14 10.68 -4.45 -5.67
C VAL A 14 12.06 -4.00 -5.18
N LEU A 15 13.13 -4.36 -5.88
CA LEU A 15 14.50 -4.25 -5.33
C LEU A 15 15.37 -3.19 -6.00
N ASN A 16 14.99 -2.71 -7.19
CA ASN A 16 15.79 -1.83 -8.05
C ASN A 16 15.04 -0.56 -8.50
N SER A 17 13.78 -0.39 -8.14
CA SER A 17 12.87 0.71 -8.53
C SER A 17 13.26 2.08 -7.98
N GLY A 18 13.96 2.13 -6.86
CA GLY A 18 14.35 3.38 -6.25
C GLY A 18 14.88 3.23 -4.82
N ALA A 19 15.02 4.36 -4.14
CA ALA A 19 15.61 4.44 -2.81
C ALA A 19 14.58 4.72 -1.71
N SER A 20 13.32 5.02 -2.04
CA SER A 20 12.25 5.28 -1.08
C SER A 20 11.05 4.33 -1.22
N ILE A 21 10.18 4.32 -0.21
CA ILE A 21 8.90 3.58 -0.26
C ILE A 21 7.97 4.15 -1.34
N SER A 22 8.05 5.45 -1.62
CA SER A 22 7.27 6.10 -2.68
C SER A 22 7.66 5.58 -4.06
N ASP A 23 8.97 5.47 -4.34
CA ASP A 23 9.47 4.93 -5.61
C ASP A 23 8.99 3.49 -5.85
N VAL A 24 9.14 2.63 -4.84
CA VAL A 24 8.75 1.21 -4.91
C VAL A 24 7.24 1.07 -5.06
N SER A 25 6.47 1.85 -4.30
CA SER A 25 5.01 1.85 -4.41
C SER A 25 4.57 2.27 -5.82
N GLY A 26 5.16 3.34 -6.37
CA GLY A 26 4.85 3.80 -7.72
C GLY A 26 5.11 2.76 -8.81
N GLU A 27 6.23 2.04 -8.72
CA GLU A 27 6.55 0.96 -9.66
C GLU A 27 5.58 -0.22 -9.52
N LEU A 28 5.27 -0.66 -8.28
CA LEU A 28 4.33 -1.76 -8.03
C LEU A 28 2.90 -1.43 -8.46
N GLU A 29 2.46 -0.18 -8.25
CA GLU A 29 1.18 0.35 -8.70
C GLU A 29 1.06 0.35 -10.22
N ALA A 30 2.15 0.70 -10.93
CA ALA A 30 2.20 0.64 -12.39
C ALA A 30 2.22 -0.80 -12.91
N SER A 31 3.01 -1.67 -12.28
CA SER A 31 3.06 -3.10 -12.56
C SER A 31 3.72 -3.83 -11.38
N PRO A 32 3.12 -4.90 -10.84
CA PRO A 32 2.08 -5.72 -11.46
C PRO A 32 0.64 -5.28 -11.17
N HIS A 33 0.37 -4.29 -10.32
CA HIS A 33 -0.99 -3.91 -9.88
C HIS A 33 -1.92 -3.57 -11.06
N ALA A 34 -1.62 -2.51 -11.81
CA ALA A 34 -2.46 -2.12 -12.94
C ALA A 34 -2.53 -3.20 -14.02
N SER A 35 -1.43 -3.90 -14.31
CA SER A 35 -1.39 -4.98 -15.32
C SER A 35 -2.38 -6.10 -14.99
N ILE A 36 -2.50 -6.50 -13.72
CA ILE A 36 -3.45 -7.55 -13.29
C ILE A 36 -4.89 -7.07 -13.39
N HIS A 37 -5.21 -5.89 -12.87
CA HIS A 37 -6.56 -5.31 -12.98
C HIS A 37 -7.02 -5.21 -14.44
N ILE A 38 -6.15 -4.73 -15.32
CA ILE A 38 -6.42 -4.62 -16.76
C ILE A 38 -6.63 -6.00 -17.39
N ALA A 39 -5.80 -6.98 -17.04
CA ALA A 39 -5.86 -8.34 -17.60
C ALA A 39 -7.13 -9.10 -17.18
N LEU A 40 -7.59 -8.92 -15.95
CA LEU A 40 -8.81 -9.56 -15.43
C LEU A 40 -10.09 -8.90 -15.97
N ALA A 41 -10.01 -7.62 -16.40
CA ALA A 41 -11.12 -6.88 -16.99
C ALA A 41 -12.36 -6.82 -16.07
N GLY A 42 -13.54 -6.52 -16.62
CA GLY A 42 -14.79 -6.53 -15.83
C GLY A 42 -14.74 -5.60 -14.61
N PRO A 43 -15.22 -6.04 -13.42
CA PRO A 43 -15.10 -5.27 -12.19
C PRO A 43 -13.65 -4.94 -11.81
N GLU A 44 -12.70 -5.85 -12.05
CA GLU A 44 -11.29 -5.65 -11.72
C GLU A 44 -10.66 -4.48 -12.46
N ASN A 45 -11.10 -4.17 -13.69
CA ASN A 45 -10.63 -2.99 -14.44
C ASN A 45 -11.39 -1.70 -14.11
N ASN A 46 -12.16 -1.68 -13.01
CA ASN A 46 -12.83 -0.49 -12.51
C ASN A 46 -12.46 -0.24 -11.05
N VAL A 47 -11.62 0.77 -10.83
CA VAL A 47 -11.07 1.16 -9.52
C VAL A 47 -12.13 1.42 -8.43
N ALA A 48 -13.38 1.74 -8.81
CA ALA A 48 -14.44 2.03 -7.86
C ALA A 48 -15.18 0.77 -7.38
N ILE A 49 -15.09 -0.33 -8.13
CA ILE A 49 -15.87 -1.55 -7.87
C ILE A 49 -15.05 -2.83 -7.93
N SER A 50 -13.74 -2.76 -8.19
CA SER A 50 -12.85 -3.92 -8.20
C SER A 50 -12.95 -4.77 -6.92
N PRO A 51 -13.15 -4.21 -5.70
CA PRO A 51 -13.35 -5.03 -4.51
C PRO A 51 -14.63 -5.89 -4.48
N LEU A 52 -15.54 -5.74 -5.47
CA LEU A 52 -16.71 -6.63 -5.61
C LEU A 52 -16.33 -8.01 -6.15
N ASP A 53 -15.16 -8.16 -6.78
CA ASP A 53 -14.61 -9.45 -7.17
C ASP A 53 -13.69 -9.98 -6.05
N PRO A 54 -13.92 -11.20 -5.51
CA PRO A 54 -13.07 -11.76 -4.47
C PRO A 54 -11.58 -11.88 -4.85
N VAL A 55 -11.24 -11.92 -6.14
CA VAL A 55 -9.84 -11.97 -6.61
C VAL A 55 -9.07 -10.71 -6.21
N PHE A 56 -9.74 -9.56 -6.08
CA PHE A 56 -9.18 -8.30 -5.58
C PHE A 56 -8.35 -8.50 -4.32
N PHE A 57 -8.87 -9.24 -3.34
CA PHE A 57 -8.20 -9.43 -2.06
C PHE A 57 -6.97 -10.35 -2.19
N LEU A 58 -7.00 -11.35 -3.07
CA LEU A 58 -5.81 -12.18 -3.34
C LEU A 58 -4.74 -11.36 -4.07
N HIS A 59 -5.16 -10.50 -5.00
CA HIS A 59 -4.28 -9.61 -5.72
C HIS A 59 -3.60 -8.60 -4.78
N HIS A 60 -4.36 -7.89 -3.95
CA HIS A 60 -3.81 -6.90 -3.02
C HIS A 60 -2.99 -7.53 -1.89
N ASN A 61 -3.33 -8.73 -1.40
CA ASN A 61 -2.44 -9.47 -0.49
C ASN A 61 -1.07 -9.76 -1.12
N THR A 62 -1.03 -9.97 -2.44
CA THR A 62 0.24 -10.16 -3.15
C THR A 62 1.04 -8.85 -3.19
N LEU A 63 0.40 -7.70 -3.41
CA LEU A 63 1.07 -6.39 -3.37
C LEU A 63 1.63 -6.08 -1.96
N ASP A 64 0.85 -6.38 -0.92
CA ASP A 64 1.29 -6.23 0.48
C ASP A 64 2.50 -7.12 0.78
N LEU A 65 2.53 -8.35 0.24
CA LEU A 65 3.70 -9.22 0.32
C LEU A 65 4.91 -8.61 -0.39
N LEU A 66 4.75 -7.97 -1.55
CA LEU A 66 5.86 -7.33 -2.26
C LEU A 66 6.43 -6.15 -1.47
N HIS A 67 5.59 -5.30 -0.87
CA HIS A 67 6.03 -4.27 0.07
C HIS A 67 6.72 -4.86 1.30
N THR A 68 6.22 -5.97 1.83
CA THR A 68 6.84 -6.68 2.96
C THR A 68 8.23 -7.20 2.58
N ILE A 69 8.41 -7.75 1.37
CA ILE A 69 9.71 -8.20 0.86
C ILE A 69 10.68 -7.01 0.73
N PHE A 70 10.22 -5.88 0.19
CA PHE A 70 11.03 -4.66 0.15
C PHE A 70 11.46 -4.24 1.57
N TYR A 71 10.52 -4.15 2.51
CA TYR A 71 10.80 -3.77 3.88
C TYR A 71 11.82 -4.71 4.55
N HIS A 72 11.60 -6.01 4.43
CA HIS A 72 12.50 -7.04 4.95
C HIS A 72 13.91 -6.95 4.38
N CYS A 73 14.04 -6.62 3.09
CA CYS A 73 15.34 -6.58 2.41
C CYS A 73 16.06 -5.24 2.55
N LYS A 74 15.34 -4.12 2.69
CA LYS A 74 15.89 -2.77 2.56
C LYS A 74 15.80 -1.93 3.82
N VAL A 75 14.89 -2.28 4.75
CA VAL A 75 14.64 -1.52 5.98
C VAL A 75 15.04 -2.32 7.22
N GLU A 76 14.56 -3.55 7.38
CA GLU A 76 14.85 -4.36 8.57
C GLU A 76 16.36 -4.52 8.88
N PRO A 77 17.25 -4.75 7.89
CA PRO A 77 18.68 -4.95 8.16
C PRO A 77 19.38 -3.70 8.73
N LEU A 78 18.74 -2.53 8.63
CA LEU A 78 19.28 -1.28 9.16
C LEU A 78 19.11 -1.17 10.68
N GLY A 79 18.23 -1.99 11.28
CA GLY A 79 17.98 -1.96 12.72
C GLY A 79 17.47 -0.61 13.24
N LEU A 80 16.69 0.11 12.44
CA LEU A 80 16.16 1.42 12.80
C LEU A 80 15.24 1.36 14.01
N THR A 81 15.36 2.33 14.91
CA THR A 81 14.37 2.58 15.96
C THR A 81 13.07 3.11 15.36
N ASP A 82 11.97 3.06 16.12
CA ASP A 82 10.69 3.57 15.63
C ASP A 82 10.74 5.07 15.30
N GLU A 83 11.49 5.86 16.07
CA GLU A 83 11.71 7.28 15.74
C GLU A 83 12.51 7.48 14.44
N GLN A 84 13.46 6.60 14.15
CA GLN A 84 14.20 6.67 12.89
C GLN A 84 13.31 6.27 11.70
N LYS A 85 12.49 5.22 11.85
CA LYS A 85 11.55 4.77 10.81
C LYS A 85 10.58 5.87 10.36
N LYS A 86 10.15 6.75 11.27
CA LYS A 86 9.27 7.90 10.96
C LYS A 86 9.86 8.89 9.94
N THR A 87 11.17 8.90 9.78
CA THR A 87 11.89 9.87 8.92
C THR A 87 12.75 9.22 7.85
N ASP A 88 12.89 7.89 7.87
CA ASP A 88 13.60 7.16 6.84
C ASP A 88 12.70 6.98 5.61
N ALA A 89 13.12 7.54 4.47
CA ALA A 89 12.34 7.52 3.24
C ALA A 89 12.00 6.11 2.72
N ARG A 90 12.73 5.07 3.13
CA ARG A 90 12.40 3.66 2.80
C ARG A 90 11.32 3.09 3.70
N SER A 91 11.15 3.64 4.90
CA SER A 91 10.14 3.16 5.85
C SER A 91 8.86 3.99 5.80
N PHE A 92 8.97 5.31 5.64
CA PHE A 92 7.82 6.19 5.56
C PHE A 92 8.18 7.44 4.75
N GLU A 93 7.29 7.84 3.86
CA GLU A 93 7.37 9.09 3.13
C GLU A 93 6.03 9.81 3.21
N GLY A 94 6.03 10.98 3.86
CA GLY A 94 4.83 11.78 4.03
C GLY A 94 4.41 12.46 2.72
N CYS A 95 3.14 12.82 2.62
CA CYS A 95 2.60 13.50 1.44
C CYS A 95 1.64 14.63 1.82
N ARG A 96 1.14 15.33 0.81
CA ARG A 96 0.04 16.27 0.97
C ARG A 96 -1.18 15.77 0.22
N THR A 97 -2.33 15.81 0.88
CA THR A 97 -3.60 15.46 0.26
C THR A 97 -4.03 16.53 -0.75
N GLY A 98 -5.02 16.21 -1.59
CA GLY A 98 -5.60 17.18 -2.53
C GLY A 98 -6.26 18.40 -1.87
N ASN A 99 -6.64 18.30 -0.59
CA ASN A 99 -7.16 19.40 0.22
C ASN A 99 -6.08 20.14 1.05
N GLY A 100 -4.80 19.78 0.89
CA GLY A 100 -3.66 20.49 1.49
C GLY A 100 -3.24 20.03 2.89
N ASP A 101 -3.87 18.98 3.42
CA ASP A 101 -3.49 18.39 4.70
C ASP A 101 -2.13 17.69 4.57
N VAL A 102 -1.31 17.79 5.62
CA VAL A 102 -0.02 17.11 5.68
C VAL A 102 -0.22 15.73 6.30
N ILE A 103 0.16 14.69 5.57
CA ILE A 103 0.17 13.31 6.06
C ILE A 103 1.56 12.96 6.54
N GLY A 104 1.64 12.56 7.81
CA GLY A 104 2.85 12.18 8.51
C GLY A 104 2.75 10.76 9.08
N PRO A 105 3.82 10.29 9.73
CA PRO A 105 3.95 8.90 10.19
C PRO A 105 3.06 8.56 11.40
N THR A 106 2.41 9.55 11.98
CA THR A 106 1.42 9.43 13.07
C THR A 106 0.17 10.21 12.70
N SER A 107 -0.18 10.23 11.41
CA SER A 107 -1.47 10.79 11.01
C SER A 107 -2.55 9.73 11.25
N PRO A 108 -3.73 10.12 11.73
CA PRO A 108 -4.83 9.20 11.90
C PRO A 108 -5.25 8.60 10.56
N ILE A 109 -5.48 7.29 10.56
CA ILE A 109 -6.07 6.59 9.42
C ILE A 109 -7.58 6.72 9.56
N MET A 110 -8.16 7.59 8.73
CA MET A 110 -9.59 7.85 8.73
C MET A 110 -10.28 6.97 7.67
N MET A 111 -11.34 6.28 8.07
CA MET A 111 -12.15 5.44 7.18
C MET A 111 -13.62 5.87 7.20
N ARG A 112 -14.31 5.60 6.09
CA ARG A 112 -15.76 5.72 5.96
C ARG A 112 -16.30 4.42 5.39
N VAL A 113 -16.79 3.56 6.27
CA VAL A 113 -17.24 2.19 5.94
C VAL A 113 -18.60 2.21 5.24
N GLU A 114 -19.45 3.20 5.52
CA GLU A 114 -20.74 3.39 4.86
C GLU A 114 -20.83 4.79 4.22
N SER A 115 -21.45 4.87 3.04
CA SER A 115 -21.54 6.12 2.26
C SER A 115 -22.24 7.27 3.00
N ASN A 116 -23.14 6.95 3.94
CA ASN A 116 -23.90 7.90 4.74
C ASN A 116 -23.36 8.07 6.17
N ALA A 117 -22.35 7.31 6.57
CA ALA A 117 -21.70 7.47 7.87
C ALA A 117 -20.66 8.60 7.81
N GLY A 118 -20.45 9.27 8.96
CA GLY A 118 -19.31 10.18 9.12
C GLY A 118 -17.99 9.42 9.02
N THR A 119 -16.90 10.12 8.72
CA THR A 119 -15.55 9.56 8.82
C THR A 119 -15.22 9.26 10.28
N MET A 120 -14.62 8.11 10.55
CA MET A 120 -14.07 7.77 11.85
C MET A 120 -12.62 7.35 11.73
N ASP A 121 -11.88 7.49 12.83
CA ASP A 121 -10.58 6.86 12.99
C ASP A 121 -10.76 5.33 12.98
N ILE A 122 -9.96 4.66 12.16
CA ILE A 122 -10.04 3.21 11.95
C ILE A 122 -9.89 2.43 13.25
N HIS A 123 -9.15 2.94 14.24
CA HIS A 123 -8.96 2.27 15.53
C HIS A 123 -10.24 2.16 16.34
N ASN A 124 -11.20 3.04 16.07
CA ASN A 124 -12.50 3.06 16.74
C ASN A 124 -13.56 2.24 16.00
N ASP A 125 -13.23 1.69 14.83
CA ASP A 125 -14.16 0.84 14.08
C ASP A 125 -14.34 -0.51 14.78
N PRO A 126 -15.58 -0.92 15.11
CA PRO A 126 -15.84 -2.14 15.87
C PRO A 126 -15.62 -3.44 15.06
N LEU A 127 -15.57 -3.36 13.72
CA LEU A 127 -15.41 -4.51 12.84
C LEU A 127 -13.96 -4.71 12.44
N VAL A 128 -13.28 -3.65 12.00
CA VAL A 128 -11.92 -3.75 11.43
C VAL A 128 -10.83 -3.10 12.26
N GLY A 129 -11.18 -2.30 13.27
CA GLY A 129 -10.18 -1.57 14.07
C GLY A 129 -9.18 -2.47 14.78
N GLU A 130 -9.54 -3.73 15.04
CA GLU A 130 -8.62 -4.70 15.64
C GLU A 130 -7.38 -5.02 14.81
N PHE A 131 -7.49 -4.94 13.48
CA PHE A 131 -6.39 -5.21 12.55
C PHE A 131 -5.42 -4.03 12.45
N PHE A 132 -5.83 -2.84 12.87
CA PHE A 132 -5.03 -1.61 12.81
C PHE A 132 -4.37 -1.24 14.13
N ARG A 133 -4.66 -1.95 15.25
CA ARG A 133 -4.14 -1.60 16.60
C ARG A 133 -2.61 -1.47 16.71
N ALA A 134 -1.86 -2.10 15.82
CA ALA A 134 -0.40 -2.03 15.80
C ALA A 134 0.15 -0.90 14.92
N VAL A 135 -0.72 -0.21 14.18
CA VAL A 135 -0.35 0.91 13.30
C VAL A 135 -0.34 2.20 14.12
N PRO A 136 0.72 3.02 14.07
CA PRO A 136 0.75 4.31 14.75
C PRO A 136 -0.36 5.26 14.27
N ASN A 137 -0.88 6.07 15.20
CA ASN A 137 -1.95 7.04 15.00
C ASN A 137 -1.71 8.24 15.93
#